data_AF-A0A7J7M8R9-F1
#
_entry.id   AF-A0A7J7M8R9-F1
#
_cell.length_a   1.000
_cell.length_b   1.000
_cell.length_c   1.000
_cell.angle_alpha   90.00
_cell.angle_beta   90.00
_cell.angle_gamma   90.00
#
_symmetry.space_group_name_H-M   'P 1'
#
loop_
_entity.id
_entity.type
_entity.pdbx_description
1 polymer ?
#
loop_
_entity_poly.entity_id
_entity_poly.type
_entity_poly.pdbx_seq_one_letter_code
_entity_poly.pdbx_strand_id
1 'polypeptide(L)'
;FSISFLYPCHYREDLAELKAARDTWVQIDEPTLVMDLNSHKLKAFTEAYEQLVDALSGFSVIIETYFADLLTEDTNKTLELVKSLGFPSEKYLFAGVVDGRNVWANDLEASLTALKNLKGIVGKVTIETCCFYFMLTYMLDEEIKSWLTFAAQKILEFNALAKVLAGKKDEAFFSANAASQASRKSSPRVNDEAVQKAISSTFASTIRESEHCCGTLVTARLDAQQKNLILSILPTTTIGSFPQTPDLRRARPEYKANKISEEEYIKAMEKEISKRKDMVEYFGEQLKGFAFSANGWVQSYGSRCVKP
;
A
#
# COMPACT_ATOMS: atom_id res chain seq x y z
N PHE A 1 11.89 -4.07 34.72
CA PHE A 1 10.84 -5.00 34.29
C PHE A 1 11.24 -5.57 32.95
N SER A 2 11.81 -6.78 32.94
CA SER A 2 12.22 -7.45 31.70
C SER A 2 10.96 -7.82 30.91
N ILE A 3 10.85 -7.30 29.69
CA ILE A 3 9.79 -7.63 28.73
C ILE A 3 9.78 -9.14 28.39
N SER A 4 10.79 -9.91 28.80
CA SER A 4 10.94 -11.34 28.52
C SER A 4 9.90 -12.27 29.16
N PHE A 5 9.09 -11.80 30.12
CA PHE A 5 8.14 -12.67 30.85
C PHE A 5 6.66 -12.49 30.46
N LEU A 6 6.26 -11.39 29.81
CA LEU A 6 4.85 -11.11 29.54
C LEU A 6 4.33 -11.75 28.24
N TYR A 7 5.19 -11.87 27.23
CA TYR A 7 4.78 -12.28 25.88
C TYR A 7 4.44 -13.77 25.74
N PRO A 8 5.28 -14.74 26.17
CA PRO A 8 4.98 -16.15 25.96
C PRO A 8 3.77 -16.63 26.77
N CYS A 9 3.49 -16.02 27.93
CA CYS A 9 2.40 -16.43 28.80
C CYS A 9 1.02 -16.15 28.18
N HIS A 10 0.81 -14.94 27.66
CA HIS A 10 -0.46 -14.56 27.02
C HIS A 10 -0.67 -15.34 25.72
N TYR A 11 0.37 -15.48 24.89
CA TYR A 11 0.28 -16.30 23.67
C TYR A 11 -0.07 -17.77 23.97
N ARG A 12 0.45 -18.34 25.06
CA ARG A 12 0.12 -19.71 25.48
C ARG A 12 -1.34 -19.85 25.91
N GLU A 13 -1.87 -18.85 26.61
CA GLU A 13 -3.28 -18.81 27.03
C GLU A 13 -4.19 -18.69 25.79
N ASP A 14 -3.92 -17.74 24.90
CA ASP A 14 -4.67 -17.54 23.66
C ASP A 14 -4.65 -18.80 22.77
N LEU A 15 -3.48 -19.43 22.61
CA LEU A 15 -3.34 -20.69 21.85
C LEU A 15 -4.11 -21.85 22.50
N ALA A 16 -4.19 -21.90 23.83
CA ALA A 16 -4.98 -22.91 24.53
C ALA A 16 -6.48 -22.72 24.28
N GLU A 17 -6.96 -21.47 24.26
CA GLU A 17 -8.35 -21.15 23.91
C GLU A 17 -8.67 -21.51 22.46
N LEU A 18 -7.80 -21.14 21.49
CA LEU A 18 -7.96 -21.53 20.08
C LEU A 18 -7.98 -23.05 19.89
N LYS A 19 -7.15 -23.77 20.65
CA LYS A 19 -7.13 -25.24 20.61
C LYS A 19 -8.43 -25.84 21.16
N ALA A 20 -9.02 -25.23 22.18
CA ALA A 20 -10.33 -25.60 22.68
C ALA A 20 -11.45 -25.34 21.66
N ALA A 21 -11.31 -24.28 20.86
CA ALA A 21 -12.19 -23.97 19.73
C ALA A 21 -12.05 -24.93 18.53
N ARG A 22 -11.06 -25.85 18.57
CA ARG A 22 -10.72 -26.82 17.50
C ARG A 22 -10.17 -26.18 16.23
N ASP A 23 -9.55 -25.02 16.34
CA ASP A 23 -8.82 -24.43 15.23
C ASP A 23 -7.60 -25.29 14.88
N THR A 24 -7.35 -25.45 13.58
CA THR A 24 -6.28 -26.33 13.06
C THR A 24 -5.11 -25.55 12.46
N TRP A 25 -5.32 -24.26 12.19
CA TRP A 25 -4.33 -23.35 11.64
C TRP A 25 -4.25 -22.10 12.50
N VAL A 26 -3.03 -21.63 12.74
CA VAL A 26 -2.77 -20.35 13.38
C VAL A 26 -1.79 -19.56 12.52
N GLN A 27 -2.13 -18.32 12.24
CA GLN A 27 -1.24 -17.37 11.58
C GLN A 27 -0.67 -16.42 12.62
N ILE A 28 0.65 -16.30 12.64
CA ILE A 28 1.38 -15.40 13.52
C ILE A 28 2.11 -14.40 12.63
N ASP A 29 1.66 -13.15 12.68
CA ASP A 29 2.21 -12.06 11.91
C ASP A 29 3.51 -11.57 12.55
N GLU A 30 4.62 -11.67 11.80
CA GLU A 30 5.94 -11.17 12.19
C GLU A 30 6.47 -10.13 11.19
N PRO A 31 5.73 -9.02 10.94
CA PRO A 31 6.09 -8.05 9.90
C PRO A 31 7.41 -7.34 10.19
N THR A 32 7.88 -7.33 11.43
CA THR A 32 9.17 -6.71 11.79
C THR A 32 10.38 -7.44 11.20
N LEU A 33 10.21 -8.69 10.74
CA LEU A 33 11.26 -9.46 10.05
C LEU A 33 11.70 -8.83 8.72
N VAL A 34 10.93 -7.88 8.18
CA VAL A 34 11.29 -7.15 6.97
C VAL A 34 12.19 -5.93 7.23
N MET A 35 12.47 -5.62 8.50
CA MET A 35 13.32 -4.49 8.90
C MET A 35 14.80 -4.89 9.00
N ASP A 36 15.69 -3.91 9.09
CA ASP A 36 17.09 -4.15 9.45
C ASP A 36 17.20 -4.56 10.93
N LEU A 37 17.28 -5.87 11.17
CA LEU A 37 17.39 -6.46 12.50
C LEU A 37 18.84 -6.83 12.81
N ASN A 38 19.28 -6.46 14.01
CA ASN A 38 20.56 -6.91 14.54
C ASN A 38 20.45 -8.31 15.18
N SER A 39 21.59 -8.90 15.51
CA SER A 39 21.67 -10.28 16.01
C SER A 39 20.86 -10.55 17.28
N HIS A 40 20.76 -9.59 18.21
CA HIS A 40 19.98 -9.80 19.43
C HIS A 40 18.47 -9.84 19.16
N LYS A 41 17.97 -9.04 18.22
CA LYS A 41 16.56 -9.06 17.82
C LYS A 41 16.22 -10.36 17.11
N LEU A 42 17.06 -10.82 16.20
CA LEU A 42 16.89 -12.13 15.53
C LEU A 42 16.86 -13.27 16.54
N LYS A 43 17.77 -13.25 17.53
CA LYS A 43 17.82 -14.25 18.61
C LYS A 43 16.53 -14.26 19.45
N ALA A 44 15.91 -13.10 19.67
CA ALA A 44 14.67 -13.00 20.42
C ALA A 44 13.50 -13.76 19.74
N PHE A 45 13.42 -13.79 18.41
CA PHE A 45 12.44 -14.61 17.69
C PHE A 45 12.69 -16.10 17.95
N THR A 46 13.93 -16.56 17.79
CA THR A 46 14.29 -17.96 18.06
C THR A 46 13.88 -18.35 19.48
N GLU A 47 14.27 -17.57 20.48
CA GLU A 47 13.96 -17.82 21.89
C GLU A 47 12.44 -17.77 22.18
N ALA A 48 11.68 -16.92 21.49
CA ALA A 48 10.24 -16.85 21.63
C ALA A 48 9.53 -18.08 21.05
N TYR A 49 9.88 -18.48 19.81
CA TYR A 49 9.27 -19.65 19.18
C TYR A 49 9.68 -20.96 19.86
N GLU A 50 10.92 -21.08 20.36
CA GLU A 50 11.35 -22.22 21.19
C GLU A 50 10.47 -22.38 22.43
N GLN A 51 10.09 -21.27 23.08
CA GLN A 51 9.17 -21.30 24.21
C GLN A 51 7.71 -21.58 23.81
N LEU A 52 7.32 -21.37 22.56
CA LEU A 52 5.96 -21.59 22.08
C LEU A 52 5.75 -22.97 21.45
N VAL A 53 6.81 -23.75 21.17
CA VAL A 53 6.73 -25.07 20.49
C VAL A 53 5.65 -25.97 21.10
N ASP A 54 5.63 -26.14 22.42
CA ASP A 54 4.67 -27.03 23.08
C ASP A 54 3.22 -26.55 22.94
N ALA A 55 2.99 -25.24 23.01
CA ALA A 55 1.66 -24.65 22.86
C ALA A 55 1.17 -24.68 21.41
N LEU A 56 2.10 -24.56 20.46
CA LEU A 56 1.84 -24.67 19.03
C LEU A 56 1.63 -26.14 18.58
N SER A 57 1.96 -27.11 19.44
CA SER A 57 1.79 -28.53 19.13
C SER A 57 0.33 -28.86 18.80
N GLY A 58 0.10 -29.40 17.60
CA GLY A 58 -1.22 -29.72 17.06
C GLY A 58 -1.81 -28.64 16.15
N PHE A 59 -1.20 -27.46 16.05
CA PHE A 59 -1.54 -26.46 15.03
C PHE A 59 -0.68 -26.63 13.77
N SER A 60 -1.24 -26.24 12.63
CA SER A 60 -0.47 -25.85 11.45
C SER A 60 -0.17 -24.36 11.55
N VAL A 61 1.11 -24.01 11.72
CA VAL A 61 1.52 -22.64 12.00
C VAL A 61 2.00 -21.95 10.73
N ILE A 62 1.45 -20.77 10.45
CA ILE A 62 1.90 -19.85 9.40
C ILE A 62 2.64 -18.71 10.10
N ILE A 63 3.89 -18.47 9.71
CA ILE A 63 4.63 -17.28 10.10
C ILE A 63 4.59 -16.33 8.92
N GLU A 64 3.79 -15.27 9.03
CA GLU A 64 3.57 -14.33 7.92
C GLU A 64 4.44 -13.09 8.05
N THR A 65 5.03 -12.66 6.94
CA THR A 65 5.72 -11.38 6.82
C THR A 65 5.19 -10.63 5.60
N TYR A 66 4.96 -9.33 5.72
CA TYR A 66 4.44 -8.49 4.66
C TYR A 66 5.10 -7.10 4.68
N PHE A 67 4.74 -6.24 3.72
CA PHE A 67 5.26 -4.88 3.51
C PHE A 67 6.66 -4.74 2.91
N ALA A 68 7.39 -5.83 2.77
CA ALA A 68 8.50 -5.90 1.83
C ALA A 68 8.02 -6.46 0.49
N ASP A 69 8.28 -5.72 -0.58
CA ASP A 69 8.01 -6.22 -1.92
C ASP A 69 9.07 -7.27 -2.26
N LEU A 70 8.62 -8.51 -2.33
CA LEU A 70 9.36 -9.58 -2.98
C LEU A 70 9.14 -9.55 -4.51
N LEU A 71 8.26 -8.68 -5.03
CA LEU A 71 7.62 -8.83 -6.35
C LEU A 71 7.58 -7.55 -7.25
N THR A 72 8.42 -6.53 -7.04
CA THR A 72 8.55 -5.39 -7.97
C THR A 72 9.99 -5.16 -8.41
N GLU A 73 10.27 -5.22 -9.72
CA GLU A 73 11.59 -5.27 -10.41
C GLU A 73 12.58 -6.36 -9.90
N ASP A 74 12.45 -6.77 -8.65
CA ASP A 74 13.23 -7.73 -7.87
C ASP A 74 12.50 -9.06 -7.63
N THR A 75 11.42 -9.37 -8.37
CA THR A 75 10.85 -10.73 -8.41
C THR A 75 11.94 -11.77 -8.71
N ASN A 76 12.91 -11.39 -9.55
CA ASN A 76 14.09 -12.19 -9.81
C ASN A 76 14.98 -12.34 -8.58
N LYS A 77 15.22 -11.28 -7.80
CA LYS A 77 16.06 -11.37 -6.59
C LYS A 77 15.44 -12.25 -5.51
N THR A 78 14.14 -12.14 -5.22
CA THR A 78 13.50 -13.05 -4.25
C THR A 78 13.58 -14.48 -4.72
N LEU A 79 13.21 -14.72 -5.99
CA LEU A 79 13.26 -16.04 -6.57
C LEU A 79 14.69 -16.60 -6.57
N GLU A 80 15.69 -15.77 -6.83
CA GLU A 80 17.12 -16.08 -6.75
C GLU A 80 17.58 -16.34 -5.31
N LEU A 81 17.09 -15.60 -4.32
CA LEU A 81 17.37 -15.83 -2.90
C LEU A 81 16.80 -17.17 -2.45
N VAL A 82 15.55 -17.47 -2.79
CA VAL A 82 14.92 -18.77 -2.50
C VAL A 82 15.68 -19.90 -3.22
N LYS A 83 16.14 -19.68 -4.45
CA LYS A 83 16.98 -20.65 -5.19
C LYS A 83 18.34 -20.86 -4.55
N SER A 84 19.01 -19.79 -4.10
CA SER A 84 20.39 -19.82 -3.61
C SER A 84 20.50 -20.29 -2.16
N LEU A 85 19.56 -19.88 -1.30
CA LEU A 85 19.49 -20.28 0.11
C LEU A 85 18.74 -21.60 0.30
N GLY A 86 17.91 -21.98 -0.66
CA GLY A 86 17.02 -23.13 -0.57
C GLY A 86 15.78 -22.83 0.29
N PHE A 87 14.85 -23.78 0.30
CA PHE A 87 13.66 -23.72 1.15
C PHE A 87 13.41 -25.10 1.79
N PRO A 88 13.01 -25.16 3.07
CA PRO A 88 12.78 -26.44 3.74
C PRO A 88 11.65 -27.24 3.08
N SER A 89 11.92 -28.48 2.66
CA SER A 89 11.01 -29.30 1.83
C SER A 89 9.74 -29.75 2.57
N GLU A 90 9.80 -29.77 3.90
CA GLU A 90 8.67 -30.07 4.76
C GLU A 90 7.68 -28.90 4.86
N LYS A 91 8.13 -27.66 4.65
CA LYS A 91 7.33 -26.44 4.83
C LYS A 91 6.55 -26.05 3.58
N TYR A 92 5.48 -25.30 3.79
CA TYR A 92 4.73 -24.63 2.73
C TYR A 92 5.23 -23.20 2.59
N LEU A 93 5.42 -22.74 1.36
CA LEU A 93 5.57 -21.32 1.07
C LEU A 93 4.19 -20.73 0.75
N PHE A 94 3.76 -19.76 1.54
CA PHE A 94 2.61 -18.93 1.25
C PHE A 94 3.07 -17.73 0.42
N ALA A 95 2.64 -17.67 -0.83
CA ALA A 95 3.07 -16.67 -1.79
C ALA A 95 2.03 -15.56 -1.89
N GLY A 96 2.32 -14.42 -1.27
CA GLY A 96 1.57 -13.18 -1.40
C GLY A 96 1.73 -12.58 -2.80
N VAL A 97 0.90 -13.00 -3.75
CA VAL A 97 0.95 -12.51 -5.15
C VAL A 97 -0.19 -11.57 -5.51
N VAL A 98 -1.19 -11.42 -4.63
CA VAL A 98 -2.30 -10.47 -4.81
C VAL A 98 -2.08 -9.29 -3.87
N ASP A 99 -1.77 -8.13 -4.45
CA ASP A 99 -1.44 -6.91 -3.72
C ASP A 99 -2.63 -6.41 -2.88
N GLY A 100 -2.46 -6.35 -1.55
CA GLY A 100 -3.45 -5.81 -0.62
C GLY A 100 -3.28 -4.32 -0.27
N ARG A 101 -2.23 -3.66 -0.76
CA ARG A 101 -1.92 -2.24 -0.48
C ARG A 101 -2.33 -1.30 -1.60
N ASN A 102 -2.44 -1.80 -2.82
CA ASN A 102 -2.80 -0.99 -3.98
C ASN A 102 -4.08 -1.49 -4.68
N VAL A 103 -4.69 -0.63 -5.48
CA VAL A 103 -5.96 -0.88 -6.17
C VAL A 103 -5.79 -1.39 -7.59
N TRP A 104 -4.56 -1.62 -8.05
CA TRP A 104 -4.33 -2.14 -9.40
C TRP A 104 -4.78 -3.60 -9.53
N ALA A 105 -5.41 -3.90 -10.68
CA ALA A 105 -5.67 -5.26 -11.11
C ALA A 105 -4.37 -6.06 -11.19
N ASN A 106 -4.40 -7.28 -10.66
CA ASN A 106 -3.28 -8.20 -10.70
C ASN A 106 -2.97 -8.60 -12.14
N ASP A 107 -1.69 -8.73 -12.49
CA ASP A 107 -1.30 -9.39 -13.75
C ASP A 107 -1.32 -10.90 -13.50
N LEU A 108 -2.44 -11.54 -13.84
CA LEU A 108 -2.69 -12.94 -13.47
C LEU A 108 -1.70 -13.90 -14.13
N GLU A 109 -1.25 -13.61 -15.35
CA GLU A 109 -0.31 -14.48 -16.07
C GLU A 109 1.11 -14.31 -15.52
N ALA A 110 1.52 -13.08 -15.17
CA ALA A 110 2.77 -12.85 -14.45
C ALA A 110 2.78 -13.53 -13.08
N SER A 111 1.71 -13.39 -12.29
CA SER A 111 1.55 -14.05 -10.99
C SER A 111 1.56 -15.58 -11.12
N LEU A 112 0.85 -16.14 -12.10
CA LEU A 112 0.86 -17.57 -12.37
C LEU A 112 2.26 -18.08 -12.74
N THR A 113 3.01 -17.31 -13.54
CA THR A 113 4.39 -17.63 -13.91
C THR A 113 5.30 -17.64 -12.67
N ALA A 114 5.19 -16.63 -11.80
CA ALA A 114 5.92 -16.57 -10.54
C ALA A 114 5.60 -17.78 -9.63
N LEU A 115 4.31 -18.11 -9.47
CA LEU A 115 3.86 -19.25 -8.67
C LEU A 115 4.37 -20.59 -9.22
N LYS A 116 4.36 -20.79 -10.54
CA LYS A 116 4.90 -22.00 -11.17
C LYS A 116 6.41 -22.12 -10.95
N ASN A 117 7.14 -21.02 -11.09
CA ASN A 117 8.58 -20.99 -10.83
C ASN A 117 8.89 -21.32 -9.36
N LEU A 118 8.19 -20.70 -8.41
CA LEU A 118 8.31 -20.99 -6.98
C LEU A 118 7.99 -22.45 -6.67
N LYS A 119 6.91 -23.00 -7.26
CA LYS A 119 6.53 -24.40 -7.08
C LYS A 119 7.62 -25.36 -7.59
N GLY A 120 8.31 -25.00 -8.67
CA GLY A 120 9.44 -25.78 -9.18
C GLY A 120 10.65 -25.82 -8.25
N ILE A 121 10.81 -24.83 -7.36
CA ILE A 121 11.95 -24.72 -6.44
C ILE A 121 11.60 -25.29 -5.06
N VAL A 122 10.43 -24.90 -4.53
CA VAL A 122 10.00 -25.19 -3.17
C VAL A 122 9.14 -26.47 -3.07
N GLY A 123 8.51 -26.88 -4.17
CA GLY A 123 7.58 -28.01 -4.23
C GLY A 123 6.19 -27.68 -3.67
N LYS A 124 6.11 -27.20 -2.43
CA LYS A 124 4.86 -26.89 -1.72
C LYS A 124 4.60 -25.38 -1.66
N VAL A 125 3.76 -24.89 -2.57
CA VAL A 125 3.38 -23.47 -2.64
C VAL A 125 1.87 -23.32 -2.52
N THR A 126 1.43 -22.37 -1.69
CA THR A 126 0.04 -21.93 -1.54
C THR A 126 -0.02 -20.43 -1.83
N ILE A 127 -1.17 -19.93 -2.27
CA ILE A 127 -1.37 -18.50 -2.55
C ILE A 127 -1.86 -17.82 -1.27
N GLU A 128 -1.41 -16.59 -1.05
CA GLU A 128 -1.86 -15.72 0.02
C GLU A 128 -2.13 -14.30 -0.51
N THR A 129 -2.83 -13.47 0.27
CA THR A 129 -3.09 -12.07 -0.05
C THR A 129 -2.20 -11.17 0.78
N CYS A 130 -1.63 -10.12 0.21
CA CYS A 130 -0.60 -9.34 0.91
C CYS A 130 -1.11 -8.34 1.95
N CYS A 131 -2.44 -8.07 2.10
CA CYS A 131 -3.02 -7.25 3.19
C CYS A 131 -4.55 -6.99 3.08
N PHE A 132 -5.11 -6.48 4.19
CA PHE A 132 -6.52 -6.20 4.49
C PHE A 132 -7.26 -5.24 3.54
N TYR A 133 -8.58 -5.44 3.44
CA TYR A 133 -9.42 -4.89 2.40
C TYR A 133 -10.64 -4.13 2.92
N PHE A 134 -10.86 -2.89 2.46
CA PHE A 134 -12.20 -2.26 2.45
C PHE A 134 -12.50 -1.41 1.19
N MET A 135 -13.49 -1.91 0.45
CA MET A 135 -14.67 -1.31 -0.23
C MET A 135 -14.66 -0.30 -1.41
N LEU A 136 -15.82 -0.38 -2.10
CA LEU A 136 -16.19 -0.18 -3.53
C LEU A 136 -16.34 1.27 -4.02
N THR A 137 -16.27 1.47 -5.35
CA THR A 137 -16.46 2.78 -6.01
C THR A 137 -17.43 2.70 -7.22
N TYR A 138 -18.17 3.80 -7.49
CA TYR A 138 -19.19 3.91 -8.55
C TYR A 138 -19.02 5.15 -9.47
N MET A 139 -17.84 5.77 -9.55
CA MET A 139 -17.64 7.02 -10.32
C MET A 139 -16.28 7.07 -11.03
N LEU A 140 -15.90 6.00 -11.73
CA LEU A 140 -14.73 5.99 -12.62
C LEU A 140 -15.22 5.69 -14.03
N ASP A 141 -14.55 6.25 -15.03
CA ASP A 141 -14.79 5.84 -16.41
C ASP A 141 -14.44 4.35 -16.60
N GLU A 142 -15.09 3.70 -17.55
CA GLU A 142 -14.98 2.24 -17.71
C GLU A 142 -13.56 1.80 -18.11
N GLU A 143 -12.78 2.67 -18.76
CA GLU A 143 -11.37 2.39 -19.08
C GLU A 143 -10.55 2.28 -17.79
N ILE A 144 -10.54 3.31 -16.95
CA ILE A 144 -9.80 3.30 -15.67
C ILE A 144 -10.31 2.21 -14.74
N LYS A 145 -11.64 2.05 -14.65
CA LYS A 145 -12.27 1.04 -13.79
C LYS A 145 -11.83 -0.38 -14.17
N SER A 146 -11.59 -0.66 -15.45
CA SER A 146 -11.08 -1.97 -15.88
C SER A 146 -9.67 -2.28 -15.37
N TRP A 147 -8.88 -1.26 -15.02
CA TRP A 147 -7.51 -1.41 -14.53
C TRP A 147 -7.42 -1.61 -13.02
N LEU A 148 -8.54 -1.46 -12.31
CA LEU A 148 -8.58 -1.45 -10.85
C LEU A 148 -9.33 -2.65 -10.30
N THR A 149 -8.76 -3.24 -9.25
CA THR A 149 -9.45 -4.21 -8.39
C THR A 149 -9.40 -3.72 -6.95
N PHE A 150 -10.58 -3.63 -6.34
CA PHE A 150 -10.70 -3.37 -4.90
C PHE A 150 -10.83 -4.71 -4.18
N ALA A 151 -10.92 -4.63 -2.85
CA ALA A 151 -11.27 -5.70 -1.93
C ALA A 151 -11.98 -6.93 -2.51
N ALA A 152 -13.22 -6.73 -2.96
CA ALA A 152 -14.06 -7.82 -3.44
C ALA A 152 -13.52 -8.45 -4.73
N GLN A 153 -12.97 -7.65 -5.64
CA GLN A 153 -12.40 -8.12 -6.89
C GLN A 153 -11.09 -8.88 -6.66
N LYS A 154 -10.28 -8.48 -5.67
CA LYS A 154 -9.03 -9.17 -5.32
C LYS A 154 -9.26 -10.60 -4.84
N ILE A 155 -10.38 -10.85 -4.15
CA ILE A 155 -10.82 -12.21 -3.79
C ILE A 155 -11.13 -13.03 -5.04
N LEU A 156 -11.67 -12.42 -6.10
CA LEU A 156 -11.90 -13.11 -7.38
C LEU A 156 -10.57 -13.43 -8.07
N GLU A 157 -9.61 -12.51 -8.07
CA GLU A 157 -8.25 -12.73 -8.58
C GLU A 157 -7.54 -13.86 -7.85
N PHE A 158 -7.59 -13.85 -6.51
CA PHE A 158 -7.09 -14.93 -5.66
C PHE A 158 -7.70 -16.28 -6.04
N ASN A 159 -9.02 -16.35 -6.15
CA ASN A 159 -9.72 -17.58 -6.50
C ASN A 159 -9.38 -18.06 -7.92
N ALA A 160 -9.19 -17.15 -8.88
CA ALA A 160 -8.77 -17.50 -10.23
C ALA A 160 -7.37 -18.12 -10.25
N LEU A 161 -6.43 -17.54 -9.49
CA LEU A 161 -5.07 -18.07 -9.32
C LEU A 161 -5.08 -19.45 -8.63
N ALA A 162 -5.88 -19.61 -7.58
CA ALA A 162 -6.02 -20.89 -6.89
C ALA A 162 -6.60 -21.98 -7.79
N LYS A 163 -7.64 -21.67 -8.56
CA LYS A 163 -8.25 -22.61 -9.52
C LYS A 163 -7.28 -23.02 -10.62
N VAL A 164 -6.51 -22.10 -11.20
CA VAL A 164 -5.55 -22.44 -12.25
C VAL A 164 -4.39 -23.30 -11.71
N LEU A 165 -3.94 -23.09 -10.46
CA LEU A 165 -2.95 -23.97 -9.83
C LEU A 165 -3.47 -25.39 -9.60
N ALA A 166 -4.79 -25.56 -9.42
CA ALA A 166 -5.48 -26.84 -9.35
C ALA A 166 -5.83 -27.43 -10.74
N GLY A 167 -5.35 -26.82 -11.84
CA GLY A 167 -5.55 -27.29 -13.21
C GLY A 167 -6.88 -26.86 -13.85
N LYS A 168 -7.63 -25.95 -13.23
CA LYS A 168 -8.91 -25.42 -13.74
C LYS A 168 -8.76 -23.95 -14.13
N LYS A 169 -8.15 -23.68 -15.28
CA LYS A 169 -7.99 -22.30 -15.79
C LYS A 169 -9.34 -21.75 -16.27
N ASP A 170 -9.71 -20.57 -15.78
CA ASP A 170 -10.81 -19.79 -16.34
C ASP A 170 -10.25 -18.91 -17.47
N GLU A 171 -10.29 -19.43 -18.70
CA GLU A 171 -9.70 -18.75 -19.86
C GLU A 171 -10.37 -17.41 -20.16
N ALA A 172 -11.67 -17.28 -19.88
CA ALA A 172 -12.39 -16.03 -20.09
C ALA A 172 -11.91 -14.95 -19.11
N PHE A 173 -11.76 -15.31 -17.83
CA PHE A 173 -11.28 -14.39 -16.80
C PHE A 173 -9.82 -13.96 -17.05
N PHE A 174 -8.94 -14.89 -17.42
CA PHE A 174 -7.54 -14.59 -17.76
C PHE A 174 -7.43 -13.73 -19.02
N SER A 175 -8.23 -14.00 -20.05
CA SER A 175 -8.23 -13.21 -21.29
C SER A 175 -8.73 -11.78 -21.06
N ALA A 176 -9.78 -11.60 -20.25
CA ALA A 176 -10.28 -10.27 -19.87
C ALA A 176 -9.26 -9.48 -19.04
N ASN A 177 -8.55 -10.15 -18.12
CA ASN A 177 -7.46 -9.56 -17.37
C ASN A 177 -6.32 -9.12 -18.29
N ALA A 178 -5.85 -9.98 -19.19
CA ALA A 178 -4.80 -9.67 -20.15
C ALA A 178 -5.17 -8.49 -21.06
N ALA A 179 -6.42 -8.42 -21.52
CA ALA A 179 -6.92 -7.28 -22.30
C ALA A 179 -6.90 -5.98 -21.49
N SER A 180 -7.28 -6.02 -20.22
CA SER A 180 -7.25 -4.85 -19.32
C SER A 180 -5.82 -4.38 -19.05
N GLN A 181 -4.88 -5.31 -18.85
CA GLN A 181 -3.45 -5.01 -18.70
C GLN A 181 -2.86 -4.40 -19.98
N ALA A 182 -3.21 -4.93 -21.14
CA ALA A 182 -2.77 -4.40 -22.43
C ALA A 182 -3.33 -2.99 -22.70
N SER A 183 -4.62 -2.78 -22.41
CA SER A 183 -5.29 -1.48 -22.51
C SER A 183 -4.62 -0.43 -21.63
N ARG A 184 -4.31 -0.78 -20.37
CA ARG A 184 -3.57 0.13 -19.48
C ARG A 184 -2.21 0.48 -20.07
N LYS A 185 -1.41 -0.52 -20.46
CA LYS A 185 -0.05 -0.32 -20.97
C LYS A 185 0.00 0.56 -22.22
N SER A 186 -1.01 0.53 -23.08
CA SER A 186 -1.07 1.34 -24.31
C SER A 186 -1.82 2.67 -24.15
N SER A 187 -2.49 2.91 -23.03
CA SER A 187 -3.34 4.10 -22.87
C SER A 187 -2.49 5.39 -22.88
N PRO A 188 -2.94 6.45 -23.58
CA PRO A 188 -2.28 7.77 -23.51
C PRO A 188 -2.37 8.38 -22.11
N ARG A 189 -3.26 7.89 -21.23
CA ARG A 189 -3.35 8.33 -19.83
C ARG A 189 -2.14 7.94 -18.99
N VAL A 190 -1.44 6.86 -19.35
CA VAL A 190 -0.20 6.42 -18.67
C VAL A 190 1.05 6.72 -19.50
N ASN A 191 0.88 7.05 -20.80
CA ASN A 191 1.95 7.38 -21.73
C ASN A 191 1.82 8.82 -22.22
N ASP A 192 2.27 9.79 -21.42
CA ASP A 192 2.33 11.20 -21.83
C ASP A 192 3.72 11.51 -22.41
N GLU A 193 3.80 11.66 -23.74
CA GLU A 193 5.06 11.97 -24.42
C GLU A 193 5.69 13.29 -23.97
N ALA A 194 4.89 14.30 -23.62
CA ALA A 194 5.40 15.59 -23.18
C ALA A 194 6.08 15.44 -21.81
N VAL A 195 5.48 14.67 -20.91
CA VAL A 195 6.09 14.32 -19.61
C VAL A 195 7.36 13.49 -19.82
N GLN A 196 7.34 12.48 -20.69
CA GLN A 196 8.51 11.65 -20.98
C GLN A 196 9.67 12.46 -21.58
N LYS A 197 9.38 13.38 -22.52
CA LYS A 197 10.37 14.29 -23.11
C LYS A 197 10.92 15.25 -22.07
N ALA A 198 10.06 15.84 -21.22
CA ALA A 198 10.48 16.73 -20.15
C ALA A 198 11.39 16.03 -19.13
N ILE A 199 11.05 14.80 -18.72
CA ILE A 199 11.90 13.99 -17.85
C ILE A 199 13.22 13.68 -18.57
N SER A 200 13.18 13.22 -19.82
CA SER A 200 14.38 12.86 -20.57
C SER A 200 15.31 14.05 -20.81
N SER A 201 14.78 15.24 -21.11
CA SER A 201 15.60 16.44 -21.25
C SER A 201 16.20 16.88 -19.91
N THR A 202 15.43 16.76 -18.82
CA THR A 202 15.85 17.11 -17.46
C THR A 202 16.82 16.09 -16.84
N PHE A 203 16.80 14.83 -17.28
CA PHE A 203 17.76 13.79 -16.85
C PHE A 203 19.00 13.70 -17.75
N ALA A 204 18.86 13.95 -19.06
CA ALA A 204 19.98 13.91 -20.02
C ALA A 204 20.94 15.10 -19.86
N SER A 205 20.43 16.29 -19.53
CA SER A 205 21.25 17.25 -18.79
C SER A 205 21.17 16.83 -17.34
N THR A 206 22.20 16.20 -16.78
CA THR A 206 22.29 15.88 -15.35
C THR A 206 21.56 16.96 -14.56
N ILE A 207 20.49 16.62 -13.84
CA ILE A 207 19.81 17.56 -12.95
C ILE A 207 20.92 18.20 -12.14
N ARG A 208 21.30 19.43 -12.49
CA ARG A 208 22.55 19.97 -11.96
C ARG A 208 22.28 20.12 -10.48
N GLU A 209 23.25 19.81 -9.62
CA GLU A 209 23.09 20.09 -8.19
C GLU A 209 22.61 21.53 -7.94
N SER A 210 22.91 22.46 -8.86
CA SER A 210 22.42 23.84 -8.89
C SER A 210 20.91 24.04 -9.06
N GLU A 211 20.16 23.05 -9.56
CA GLU A 211 18.68 23.10 -9.63
C GLU A 211 18.01 22.59 -8.36
N HIS A 212 18.70 21.75 -7.58
CA HIS A 212 18.26 21.29 -6.25
C HIS A 212 18.80 22.16 -5.10
N CYS A 213 19.90 22.86 -5.34
CA CYS A 213 20.49 23.77 -4.38
C CYS A 213 19.99 25.19 -4.65
N CYS A 214 19.55 25.86 -3.59
CA CYS A 214 19.39 27.30 -3.70
C CYS A 214 20.78 27.93 -3.93
N GLY A 215 20.99 28.57 -5.08
CA GLY A 215 22.29 29.14 -5.49
C GLY A 215 22.80 30.31 -4.64
N THR A 216 22.04 30.73 -3.63
CA THR A 216 22.47 31.72 -2.63
C THR A 216 22.85 31.02 -1.34
N LEU A 217 23.79 31.58 -0.58
CA LEU A 217 24.14 31.06 0.74
C LEU A 217 22.99 31.29 1.73
N VAL A 218 22.82 30.37 2.69
CA VAL A 218 21.80 30.47 3.74
C VAL A 218 21.87 31.81 4.48
N THR A 219 23.07 32.29 4.79
CA THR A 219 23.30 33.56 5.50
C THR A 219 22.72 34.76 4.75
N ALA A 220 23.01 34.88 3.45
CA ALA A 220 22.48 35.96 2.62
C ALA A 220 20.94 35.90 2.51
N ARG A 221 20.35 34.69 2.50
CA ARG A 221 18.89 34.53 2.50
C ARG A 221 18.26 34.96 3.82
N LEU A 222 18.87 34.58 4.95
CA LEU A 222 18.37 34.96 6.27
C LEU A 222 18.36 36.48 6.43
N ASP A 223 19.41 37.18 5.99
CA ASP A 223 19.47 38.64 6.03
C ASP A 223 18.36 39.29 5.18
N ALA A 224 18.10 38.75 3.98
CA ALA A 224 17.04 39.23 3.11
C ALA A 224 15.64 38.92 3.67
N GLN A 225 15.44 37.72 4.23
CA GLN A 225 14.18 37.30 4.86
C GLN A 225 13.87 38.13 6.10
N GLN A 226 14.87 38.44 6.93
CA GLN A 226 14.67 39.25 8.13
C GLN A 226 14.28 40.69 7.79
N LYS A 227 14.86 41.28 6.72
CA LYS A 227 14.47 42.61 6.23
C LYS A 227 13.04 42.66 5.70
N ASN A 228 12.54 41.55 5.15
CA ASN A 228 11.20 41.49 4.54
C ASN A 228 10.11 41.08 5.56
N LEU A 229 10.34 40.03 6.34
CA LEU A 229 9.36 39.45 7.25
C LEU A 229 9.36 40.12 8.63
N ILE A 230 10.45 40.80 9.01
CA ILE A 230 10.59 41.56 10.26
C ILE A 230 10.14 40.72 11.48
N LEU A 231 10.66 39.50 11.57
CA LEU A 231 10.29 38.56 12.61
C LEU A 231 10.95 38.94 13.94
N SER A 232 10.24 38.68 15.05
CA SER A 232 10.82 38.77 16.39
C SER A 232 11.90 37.70 16.59
N ILE A 233 12.70 37.82 17.67
CA ILE A 233 13.74 36.84 18.01
C ILE A 233 13.17 35.43 18.30
N LEU A 234 11.89 35.35 18.67
CA LEU A 234 11.14 34.10 18.87
C LEU A 234 9.82 34.20 18.10
N PRO A 235 9.85 34.00 16.76
CA PRO A 235 8.63 34.08 15.97
C PRO A 235 7.75 32.87 16.27
N THR A 236 6.47 33.12 16.53
CA THR A 236 5.48 32.07 16.76
C THR A 236 4.67 31.84 15.49
N THR A 237 4.49 30.58 15.10
CA THR A 237 3.64 30.18 13.98
C THR A 237 2.90 28.88 14.31
N THR A 238 1.96 28.48 13.45
CA THR A 238 1.32 27.15 13.50
C THR A 238 1.77 26.32 12.31
N ILE A 239 1.66 24.98 12.40
CA ILE A 239 2.08 24.07 11.31
C ILE A 239 1.06 24.02 10.18
N GLY A 240 -0.21 24.32 10.47
CA GLY A 240 -1.13 24.71 9.41
C GLY A 240 -2.62 24.47 9.64
N SER A 241 -3.05 23.24 9.88
CA SER A 241 -4.48 22.91 9.93
C SER A 241 -5.15 23.43 11.20
N PHE A 242 -6.45 23.74 11.09
CA PHE A 242 -7.31 24.13 12.20
C PHE A 242 -8.60 23.30 12.16
N PRO A 243 -9.41 23.24 13.24
CA PRO A 243 -10.63 22.42 13.30
C PRO A 243 -11.64 22.77 12.20
N GLN A 244 -12.23 21.73 11.59
CA GLN A 244 -13.17 21.83 10.48
C GLN A 244 -14.63 21.86 10.98
N THR A 245 -15.41 22.85 10.56
CA THR A 245 -16.83 22.99 10.95
C THR A 245 -17.72 21.96 10.22
N PRO A 246 -18.87 21.57 10.78
CA PRO A 246 -19.84 20.71 10.09
C PRO A 246 -20.33 21.29 8.75
N ASP A 247 -20.49 22.61 8.66
CA ASP A 247 -20.93 23.29 7.45
C ASP A 247 -19.89 23.15 6.32
N LEU A 248 -18.60 23.27 6.64
CA LEU A 248 -17.52 23.06 5.66
C LEU A 248 -17.45 21.61 5.16
N ARG A 249 -17.75 20.65 6.04
CA ARG A 249 -17.82 19.22 5.65
C ARG A 249 -18.97 18.92 4.70
N ARG A 250 -20.04 19.73 4.69
CA ARG A 250 -21.21 19.57 3.79
C ARG A 250 -21.06 20.29 2.45
N ALA A 251 -20.45 21.47 2.44
CA ALA A 251 -20.34 22.31 1.24
C ALA A 251 -19.66 21.61 0.05
N ARG A 252 -18.58 20.85 0.30
CA ARG A 252 -17.83 20.19 -0.78
C ARG A 252 -18.59 19.02 -1.44
N PRO A 253 -19.16 18.06 -0.68
CA PRO A 253 -20.05 17.06 -1.28
C PRO A 253 -21.22 17.67 -2.05
N GLU A 254 -21.81 18.76 -1.55
CA GLU A 254 -22.92 19.46 -2.22
C GLU A 254 -22.49 20.11 -3.54
N TYR A 255 -21.31 20.75 -3.58
CA TYR A 255 -20.74 21.29 -4.82
C TYR A 255 -20.43 20.18 -5.83
N LYS A 256 -19.74 19.10 -5.41
CA LYS A 256 -19.44 17.94 -6.29
C LYS A 256 -20.71 17.27 -6.82
N ALA A 257 -21.81 17.35 -6.09
CA ALA A 257 -23.12 16.82 -6.49
C ALA A 257 -23.97 17.84 -7.28
N ASN A 258 -23.41 18.99 -7.69
CA ASN A 258 -24.10 20.08 -8.40
C ASN A 258 -25.33 20.62 -7.65
N LYS A 259 -25.34 20.57 -6.30
CA LYS A 259 -26.45 21.06 -5.46
C LYS A 259 -26.34 22.54 -5.10
N ILE A 260 -25.13 23.09 -5.16
CA ILE A 260 -24.83 24.51 -4.94
C ILE A 260 -23.97 25.01 -6.11
N SER A 261 -24.04 26.29 -6.42
CA SER A 261 -23.24 26.88 -7.51
C SER A 261 -21.76 27.00 -7.13
N GLU A 262 -20.90 27.21 -8.12
CA GLU A 262 -19.48 27.50 -7.89
C GLU A 262 -19.31 28.79 -7.08
N GLU A 263 -20.13 29.81 -7.34
CA GLU A 263 -20.14 31.07 -6.58
C GLU A 263 -20.56 30.85 -5.13
N GLU A 264 -21.57 30.01 -4.87
CA GLU A 264 -22.00 29.66 -3.52
C GLU A 264 -20.93 28.87 -2.77
N TYR A 265 -20.27 27.94 -3.45
CA TYR A 265 -19.15 27.19 -2.90
C TYR A 265 -17.95 28.11 -2.61
N ILE A 266 -17.55 28.97 -3.54
CA ILE A 266 -16.48 29.95 -3.36
C ILE A 266 -16.83 30.88 -2.20
N LYS A 267 -18.05 31.39 -2.10
CA LYS A 267 -18.48 32.27 -1.01
C LYS A 267 -18.47 31.56 0.35
N ALA A 268 -18.87 30.29 0.41
CA ALA A 268 -18.75 29.47 1.61
C ALA A 268 -17.29 29.20 1.97
N MET A 269 -16.42 29.00 0.97
CA MET A 269 -14.98 28.88 1.17
C MET A 269 -14.36 30.19 1.61
N GLU A 270 -14.65 31.33 0.99
CA GLU A 270 -14.15 32.67 1.33
C GLU A 270 -14.51 33.09 2.75
N LYS A 271 -15.75 32.81 3.18
CA LYS A 271 -16.17 32.97 4.58
C LYS A 271 -15.26 32.18 5.53
N GLU A 272 -14.71 31.08 5.04
CA GLU A 272 -13.90 30.12 5.76
C GLU A 272 -12.43 30.11 5.30
N ILE A 273 -11.93 31.02 4.43
CA ILE A 273 -10.52 31.12 3.94
C ILE A 273 -9.57 31.59 5.07
N SER A 274 -9.95 31.23 6.29
CA SER A 274 -9.05 30.77 7.34
C SER A 274 -8.69 29.26 7.29
N LYS A 275 -9.30 28.37 6.47
CA LYS A 275 -9.16 26.89 6.62
C LYS A 275 -9.30 26.03 5.36
N ARG A 276 -8.51 24.94 5.39
CA ARG A 276 -7.94 24.16 4.28
C ARG A 276 -8.80 22.99 3.80
N LYS A 277 -8.46 22.53 2.59
CA LYS A 277 -8.90 21.30 1.91
C LYS A 277 -7.98 20.13 2.26
N ASP A 278 -8.37 18.91 1.88
CA ASP A 278 -7.45 17.75 1.93
C ASP A 278 -6.20 18.07 1.10
N MET A 279 -5.02 17.92 1.70
CA MET A 279 -3.77 18.39 1.10
C MET A 279 -3.39 17.59 -0.14
N VAL A 280 -3.87 16.36 -0.30
CA VAL A 280 -3.52 15.50 -1.45
C VAL A 280 -4.61 15.60 -2.51
N GLU A 281 -5.88 15.42 -2.14
CA GLU A 281 -7.02 15.48 -3.07
C GLU A 281 -7.08 16.87 -3.76
N TYR A 282 -6.75 17.96 -3.05
CA TYR A 282 -6.75 19.30 -3.63
C TYR A 282 -5.77 19.46 -4.79
N PHE A 283 -4.53 19.00 -4.65
CA PHE A 283 -3.56 19.07 -5.73
C PHE A 283 -3.88 18.06 -6.82
N GLY A 284 -4.30 16.84 -6.44
CA GLY A 284 -4.68 15.83 -7.41
C GLY A 284 -5.80 16.31 -8.36
N GLU A 285 -6.80 17.04 -7.86
CA GLU A 285 -7.90 17.58 -8.68
C GLU A 285 -7.42 18.58 -9.75
N GLN A 286 -6.23 19.16 -9.56
CA GLN A 286 -5.63 20.15 -10.46
C GLN A 286 -4.49 19.59 -11.30
N LEU A 287 -4.13 18.32 -11.08
CA LEU A 287 -3.04 17.65 -11.79
C LEU A 287 -3.59 16.61 -12.75
N LYS A 288 -3.06 16.61 -13.98
CA LYS A 288 -3.29 15.51 -14.92
C LYS A 288 -2.69 14.22 -14.35
N GLY A 289 -3.29 13.09 -14.68
CA GLY A 289 -2.83 11.75 -14.26
C GLY A 289 -3.44 11.24 -12.95
N PHE A 290 -4.32 12.01 -12.29
CA PHE A 290 -5.08 11.56 -11.12
C PHE A 290 -6.49 11.11 -11.50
N ALA A 291 -7.01 10.14 -10.75
CA ALA A 291 -8.39 9.69 -10.81
C ALA A 291 -8.97 9.64 -9.39
N PHE A 292 -10.27 9.91 -9.25
CA PHE A 292 -10.91 10.03 -7.94
C PHE A 292 -12.04 9.04 -7.79
N SER A 293 -12.04 8.34 -6.67
CA SER A 293 -13.17 7.52 -6.27
C SER A 293 -14.23 8.34 -5.53
N ALA A 294 -15.49 7.87 -5.59
CA ALA A 294 -16.54 8.36 -4.70
C ALA A 294 -16.45 7.77 -3.30
N ASN A 295 -16.15 6.46 -3.21
CA ASN A 295 -16.31 5.65 -1.99
C ASN A 295 -15.11 4.73 -1.69
N GLY A 296 -13.93 5.01 -2.26
CA GLY A 296 -12.70 4.22 -2.03
C GLY A 296 -12.05 4.53 -0.67
N TRP A 297 -12.81 4.32 0.41
CA TRP A 297 -12.39 4.65 1.77
C TRP A 297 -11.50 3.57 2.36
N VAL A 298 -10.35 3.98 2.89
CA VAL A 298 -9.41 3.12 3.61
C VAL A 298 -9.32 3.60 5.05
N GLN A 299 -9.43 2.67 5.99
CA GLN A 299 -9.24 2.99 7.41
C GLN A 299 -7.79 3.47 7.63
N SER A 300 -7.64 4.59 8.32
CA SER A 300 -6.33 5.15 8.66
C SER A 300 -6.02 4.98 10.14
N TYR A 301 -6.91 5.41 11.03
CA TYR A 301 -6.71 5.27 12.48
C TYR A 301 -8.03 5.35 13.25
N GLY A 302 -8.34 4.35 14.08
CA GLY A 302 -9.61 4.27 14.81
C GLY A 302 -10.79 4.31 13.83
N SER A 303 -11.75 5.21 14.02
CA SER A 303 -12.87 5.42 13.10
C SER A 303 -12.57 6.40 11.96
N ARG A 304 -11.32 6.87 11.81
CA ARG A 304 -10.92 7.80 10.75
C ARG A 304 -10.55 7.03 9.50
N CYS A 305 -11.22 7.35 8.39
CA CYS A 305 -10.88 6.87 7.06
C CYS A 305 -10.29 8.00 6.20
N VAL A 306 -9.50 7.61 5.21
CA VAL A 306 -9.00 8.46 4.13
C VAL A 306 -9.47 7.90 2.80
N LYS A 307 -9.45 8.72 1.75
CA LYS A 307 -9.83 8.30 0.40
C LYS A 307 -8.73 8.75 -0.57
N PRO A 308 -7.64 7.96 -0.66
CA PRO A 308 -6.54 8.24 -1.57
C PRO A 308 -7.00 8.22 -3.04
#